data_AF-A0AAX0L2G5-F1
#
_entry.id   AF-A0AAX0L2G5-F1
#
_cell.length_a   1.000
_cell.length_b   1.000
_cell.length_c   1.000
_cell.angle_alpha   90.00
_cell.angle_beta   90.00
_cell.angle_gamma   90.00
#
_symmetry.space_group_name_H-M   'P 1'
#
loop_
_entity.id
_entity.type
_entity.pdbx_description
1 polymer ?
#
loop_
_entity_poly.entity_id
_entity_poly.type
_entity_poly.pdbx_seq_one_letter_code
_entity_poly.pdbx_strand_id
1 'polypeptide(L)'
;MRNLLLSAALIAVPVASFSMVEMAMHSGASGADAARSASLGDLGPYETIVSDTQSLAKKGEFAAAEKRATDLETLWDQNAAKLREADPSAWGVIDEAADKVFAALRTKSPEAKTVMESLDGLQTALADPVPSEIGAVQKIAGVAVTDQTGHALPCEAMIGQLRDTLGGKSAPKPVADLQAKALERCNADDDTRADAFSAQALAMLKN
;
A
#
# COMPACT_ATOMS: atom_id res chain seq x y z
N MET A 1 70.06 -3.14 55.68
CA MET A 1 70.81 -2.27 54.75
C MET A 1 69.79 -1.70 53.77
N ARG A 2 69.46 -0.42 53.93
CA ARG A 2 69.84 0.64 52.97
C ARG A 2 69.27 0.35 51.59
N ASN A 3 68.16 0.98 51.24
CA ASN A 3 68.10 2.31 50.63
C ASN A 3 67.67 2.07 49.18
N LEU A 4 66.46 2.49 48.82
CA LEU A 4 66.19 3.84 48.34
C LEU A 4 66.79 4.05 46.94
N LEU A 5 65.86 4.22 46.00
CA LEU A 5 65.77 5.33 45.07
C LEU A 5 66.17 5.12 43.61
N LEU A 6 65.19 5.54 42.78
CA LEU A 6 65.30 6.36 41.58
C LEU A 6 65.73 5.67 40.29
N SER A 7 64.76 5.52 39.38
CA SER A 7 64.83 6.20 38.09
C SER A 7 63.42 6.43 37.53
N ALA A 8 63.05 7.70 37.44
CA ALA A 8 61.93 8.18 36.65
C ALA A 8 62.33 8.22 35.17
N ALA A 9 61.48 7.71 34.28
CA ALA A 9 61.53 8.04 32.85
C ALA A 9 60.14 7.85 32.21
N LEU A 10 59.56 9.00 31.86
CA LEU A 10 58.71 9.28 30.70
C LEU A 10 57.31 8.64 30.57
N ILE A 11 56.33 9.47 30.94
CA ILE A 11 54.97 9.52 30.40
C ILE A 11 55.05 9.96 28.93
N ALA A 12 54.63 9.08 28.01
CA ALA A 12 54.03 9.41 26.70
C ALA A 12 53.52 8.10 26.06
N VAL A 13 52.33 7.66 26.45
CA VAL A 13 51.62 6.59 25.69
C VAL A 13 51.09 7.24 24.41
N PRO A 14 51.50 6.81 23.21
CA PRO A 14 50.94 7.33 21.98
C PRO A 14 49.52 6.78 21.80
N VAL A 15 48.56 7.70 21.80
CA VAL A 15 47.23 7.54 21.22
C VAL A 15 47.41 7.31 19.72
N ALA A 16 47.66 6.06 19.31
CA ALA A 16 47.74 5.68 17.90
C ALA A 16 47.36 4.20 17.66
N SER A 17 46.69 3.56 18.63
CA SER A 17 46.32 2.15 18.56
C SER A 17 44.87 1.87 18.12
N PHE A 18 44.15 2.84 17.55
CA PHE A 18 42.72 2.65 17.26
C PHE A 18 42.21 3.25 15.94
N SER A 19 43.02 3.25 14.87
CA SER A 19 42.57 3.81 13.58
C SER A 19 42.91 2.98 12.35
N MET A 20 43.33 1.72 12.49
CA MET A 20 43.64 0.85 11.34
C MET A 20 42.83 -0.47 11.30
N VAL A 21 41.99 -0.74 12.31
CA VAL A 21 41.12 -1.93 12.36
C VAL A 21 39.69 -1.65 11.87
N GLU A 22 39.33 -0.40 11.55
CA GLU A 22 38.02 -0.08 10.94
C GLU A 22 38.02 -0.11 9.39
N MET A 23 39.20 -0.16 8.77
CA MET A 23 39.34 -0.15 7.29
C MET A 23 39.11 -1.54 6.64
N ALA A 24 38.91 -2.60 7.45
CA ALA A 24 38.68 -3.96 6.95
C ALA A 24 37.21 -4.42 7.06
N MET A 25 36.32 -3.62 7.66
CA MET A 25 34.90 -3.95 7.85
C MET A 25 33.94 -3.09 7.03
N HIS A 26 34.45 -2.10 6.28
CA HIS A 26 33.67 -1.28 5.35
C HIS A 26 33.83 -1.76 3.91
N SER A 27 33.68 -3.07 3.70
CA SER A 27 33.24 -3.58 2.40
C SER A 27 31.80 -3.12 2.24
N GLY A 28 31.63 -1.95 1.63
CA GLY A 28 30.34 -1.40 1.25
C GLY A 28 29.60 -2.43 0.40
N ALA A 29 28.67 -3.12 1.04
CA ALA A 29 27.55 -3.73 0.35
C ALA A 29 26.92 -2.60 -0.46
N SER A 30 27.00 -2.74 -1.78
CA SER A 30 26.29 -1.94 -2.75
C SER A 30 24.91 -1.62 -2.19
N GLY A 31 24.63 -0.33 -2.00
CA GLY A 31 23.28 0.18 -1.81
C GLY A 31 22.47 -0.08 -3.08
N ALA A 32 22.07 -1.33 -3.25
CA ALA A 32 20.76 -1.63 -3.76
C ALA A 32 19.87 -1.62 -2.52
N ASP A 33 19.30 -0.45 -2.20
CA ASP A 33 17.91 -0.44 -1.78
C ASP A 33 17.12 -1.06 -2.94
N ALA A 34 17.17 -2.39 -3.01
CA ALA A 34 16.06 -3.14 -3.55
C ALA A 34 14.91 -2.67 -2.70
N ALA A 35 14.02 -1.86 -3.28
CA ALA A 35 12.64 -1.84 -2.86
C ALA A 35 12.31 -3.31 -2.57
N ARG A 36 12.16 -3.66 -1.29
CA ARG A 36 11.49 -4.91 -0.96
C ARG A 36 10.17 -4.74 -1.70
N SER A 37 9.98 -5.50 -2.77
CA SER A 37 8.69 -5.53 -3.44
C SER A 37 7.68 -5.71 -2.32
N ALA A 38 6.86 -4.69 -2.11
CA ALA A 38 5.81 -4.73 -1.11
C ALA A 38 5.03 -6.01 -1.39
N SER A 39 4.91 -6.85 -0.36
CA SER A 39 4.34 -8.19 -0.50
C SER A 39 3.54 -8.46 0.75
N LEU A 40 2.30 -8.85 0.54
CA LEU A 40 1.34 -9.17 1.59
C LEU A 40 1.70 -10.45 2.37
N GLY A 41 2.74 -11.18 1.95
CA GLY A 41 3.19 -12.43 2.56
C GLY A 41 2.39 -13.63 2.05
N ASP A 42 2.10 -14.58 2.95
CA ASP A 42 1.37 -15.81 2.61
C ASP A 42 -0.14 -15.56 2.54
N LEU A 43 -0.69 -15.64 1.32
CA LEU A 43 -2.13 -15.50 1.06
C LEU A 43 -2.86 -16.85 0.88
N GLY A 44 -2.15 -17.99 1.00
CA GLY A 44 -2.71 -19.33 0.78
C GLY A 44 -3.96 -19.67 1.62
N PRO A 45 -4.08 -19.23 2.89
CA PRO A 45 -5.31 -19.41 3.65
C PRO A 45 -6.53 -18.73 3.02
N TYR A 46 -6.37 -17.53 2.45
CA TYR A 46 -7.45 -16.82 1.76
C TYR A 46 -7.85 -17.55 0.47
N GLU A 47 -6.86 -17.94 -0.34
CA GLU A 47 -7.09 -18.70 -1.58
C GLU A 47 -7.85 -20.02 -1.31
N THR A 48 -7.52 -20.70 -0.21
CA THR A 48 -8.21 -21.93 0.20
C THR A 48 -9.68 -21.65 0.51
N ILE A 49 -9.98 -20.60 1.28
CA ILE A 49 -11.37 -20.20 1.60
C ILE A 49 -12.15 -19.87 0.32
N VAL A 50 -11.52 -19.16 -0.63
CA VAL A 50 -12.15 -18.81 -1.91
C VAL A 50 -12.43 -20.05 -2.76
N SER A 51 -11.49 -20.98 -2.88
CA SER A 51 -11.68 -22.25 -3.59
C SER A 51 -12.77 -23.14 -2.96
N ASP A 52 -12.85 -23.19 -1.63
CA ASP A 52 -13.94 -23.86 -0.92
C ASP A 52 -15.30 -23.22 -1.26
N THR A 53 -15.34 -21.88 -1.26
CA THR A 53 -16.55 -21.10 -1.57
C THR A 53 -17.00 -21.33 -3.01
N GLN A 54 -16.07 -21.35 -3.98
CA GLN A 54 -16.35 -21.70 -5.38
C GLN A 54 -16.94 -23.12 -5.49
N SER A 55 -16.39 -24.07 -4.73
CA SER A 55 -16.87 -25.46 -4.74
C SER A 55 -18.30 -25.60 -4.21
N LEU A 56 -18.69 -24.78 -3.22
CA LEU A 56 -20.05 -24.71 -2.70
C LEU A 56 -20.99 -24.00 -3.70
N ALA A 57 -20.56 -22.86 -4.26
CA ALA A 57 -21.33 -22.11 -5.26
C ALA A 57 -21.62 -22.93 -6.52
N LYS A 58 -20.65 -23.73 -7.01
CA LYS A 58 -20.84 -24.66 -8.15
C LYS A 58 -21.92 -25.71 -7.91
N LYS A 59 -22.19 -26.07 -6.65
CA LYS A 59 -23.26 -27.00 -6.26
C LYS A 59 -24.60 -26.29 -6.01
N GLY A 60 -24.65 -24.97 -6.10
CA GLY A 60 -25.81 -24.16 -5.74
C GLY A 60 -26.01 -24.01 -4.22
N GLU A 61 -25.01 -24.35 -3.41
CA GLU A 61 -25.08 -24.31 -1.95
C GLU A 61 -24.78 -22.89 -1.42
N PHE A 62 -25.56 -21.88 -1.84
CA PHE A 62 -25.25 -20.47 -1.57
C PHE A 62 -25.24 -20.10 -0.10
N ALA A 63 -26.09 -20.71 0.74
CA ALA A 63 -26.05 -20.46 2.19
C ALA A 63 -24.75 -20.98 2.83
N ALA A 64 -24.21 -22.10 2.34
CA ALA A 64 -22.93 -22.61 2.79
C ALA A 64 -21.76 -21.76 2.25
N ALA A 65 -21.85 -21.32 0.99
CA ALA A 65 -20.89 -20.41 0.38
C ALA A 65 -20.83 -19.07 1.13
N GLU A 66 -21.98 -18.50 1.51
CA GLU A 66 -22.06 -17.27 2.30
C GLU A 66 -21.38 -17.44 3.67
N LYS A 67 -21.61 -18.57 4.35
CA LYS A 67 -20.92 -18.87 5.62
C LYS A 67 -19.40 -18.93 5.43
N ARG A 68 -18.93 -19.55 4.34
CA ARG A 68 -17.51 -19.63 4.03
C ARG A 68 -16.92 -18.26 3.67
N ALA A 69 -17.70 -17.39 3.03
CA ALA A 69 -17.34 -16.00 2.82
C ALA A 69 -17.27 -15.20 4.13
N THR A 70 -18.09 -15.50 5.15
CA THR A 70 -17.91 -14.91 6.48
C THR A 70 -16.61 -15.36 7.16
N ASP A 71 -16.15 -16.60 6.93
CA ASP A 71 -14.82 -17.02 7.40
C ASP A 71 -13.71 -16.19 6.72
N LEU A 72 -13.87 -15.90 5.41
CA LEU A 72 -12.95 -15.03 4.66
C LEU A 72 -12.89 -13.63 5.28
N GLU A 73 -14.04 -12.98 5.46
CA GLU A 73 -14.18 -11.65 6.06
C GLU A 73 -13.51 -11.61 7.44
N THR A 74 -13.79 -12.62 8.27
CA THR A 74 -13.21 -12.74 9.62
C THR A 74 -11.69 -12.82 9.58
N LEU A 75 -11.12 -13.61 8.66
CA LEU A 75 -9.67 -13.72 8.52
C LEU A 75 -9.06 -12.43 7.96
N TRP A 76 -9.72 -11.80 6.99
CA TRP A 76 -9.28 -10.55 6.37
C TRP A 76 -9.22 -9.42 7.41
N ASP A 77 -10.29 -9.21 8.17
CA ASP A 77 -10.38 -8.19 9.22
C ASP A 77 -9.30 -8.34 10.29
N GLN A 78 -9.00 -9.58 10.70
CA GLN A 78 -7.96 -9.87 11.69
C GLN A 78 -6.56 -9.44 11.23
N ASN A 79 -6.32 -9.44 9.92
CA ASN A 79 -5.01 -9.16 9.33
C ASN A 79 -4.96 -7.82 8.58
N ALA A 80 -6.10 -7.16 8.36
CA ALA A 80 -6.26 -6.02 7.46
C ALA A 80 -5.25 -4.90 7.75
N ALA A 81 -5.09 -4.50 9.02
CA ALA A 81 -4.16 -3.44 9.39
C ALA A 81 -2.71 -3.77 8.99
N LYS A 82 -2.27 -5.00 9.23
CA LYS A 82 -0.91 -5.46 8.91
C LYS A 82 -0.71 -5.61 7.40
N LEU A 83 -1.71 -6.14 6.69
CA LEU A 83 -1.67 -6.29 5.24
C LEU A 83 -1.63 -4.92 4.55
N ARG A 84 -2.48 -3.99 4.97
CA ARG A 84 -2.51 -2.62 4.47
C ARG A 84 -1.21 -1.86 4.73
N GLU A 85 -0.57 -2.06 5.89
CA GLU A 85 0.74 -1.49 6.17
C GLU A 85 1.84 -2.08 5.26
N ALA A 86 1.76 -3.38 4.96
CA ALA A 86 2.74 -4.08 4.14
C ALA A 86 2.68 -3.67 2.65
N ASP A 87 1.48 -3.56 2.09
CA ASP A 87 1.24 -3.09 0.73
C ASP A 87 -0.17 -2.51 0.59
N PRO A 88 -0.33 -1.17 0.66
CA PRO A 88 -1.65 -0.53 0.56
C PRO A 88 -2.35 -0.76 -0.78
N SER A 89 -1.60 -0.84 -1.88
CA SER A 89 -2.17 -1.02 -3.23
C SER A 89 -2.67 -2.45 -3.40
N ALA A 90 -1.83 -3.44 -3.12
CA ALA A 90 -2.21 -4.85 -3.15
C ALA A 90 -3.38 -5.15 -2.21
N TRP A 91 -3.36 -4.55 -1.02
CA TRP A 91 -4.45 -4.65 -0.06
C TRP A 91 -5.77 -4.14 -0.64
N GLY A 92 -5.77 -2.94 -1.23
CA GLY A 92 -6.98 -2.34 -1.82
C GLY A 92 -7.56 -3.16 -2.98
N VAL A 93 -6.72 -3.77 -3.82
CA VAL A 93 -7.15 -4.65 -4.92
C VAL A 93 -7.89 -5.88 -4.41
N ILE A 94 -7.35 -6.55 -3.38
CA ILE A 94 -7.99 -7.73 -2.78
C ILE A 94 -9.26 -7.33 -2.01
N ASP A 95 -9.23 -6.21 -1.27
CA ASP A 95 -10.36 -5.70 -0.49
C ASP A 95 -11.58 -5.45 -1.38
N GLU A 96 -11.39 -4.72 -2.49
CA GLU A 96 -12.46 -4.47 -3.47
C GLU A 96 -12.99 -5.78 -4.10
N ALA A 97 -12.10 -6.74 -4.37
CA ALA A 97 -12.51 -8.03 -4.91
C ALA A 97 -13.31 -8.87 -3.88
N ALA A 98 -12.94 -8.82 -2.61
CA ALA A 98 -13.66 -9.47 -1.52
C ALA A 98 -15.05 -8.85 -1.33
N ASP A 99 -15.17 -7.53 -1.39
CA ASP A 99 -16.44 -6.82 -1.34
C ASP A 99 -17.41 -7.26 -2.45
N LYS A 100 -16.91 -7.47 -3.67
CA LYS A 100 -17.72 -8.00 -4.79
C LYS A 100 -18.24 -9.42 -4.52
N VAL A 101 -17.47 -10.25 -3.80
CA VAL A 101 -17.91 -11.59 -3.37
C VAL A 101 -19.01 -11.47 -2.32
N PHE A 102 -18.82 -10.63 -1.29
CA PHE A 102 -19.83 -10.43 -0.24
C PHE A 102 -21.12 -9.86 -0.80
N ALA A 103 -21.03 -8.85 -1.68
CA ALA A 103 -22.17 -8.26 -2.36
C ALA A 103 -22.94 -9.29 -3.19
N ALA A 104 -22.26 -10.18 -3.92
CA ALA A 104 -22.90 -11.21 -4.74
C ALA A 104 -23.62 -12.29 -3.89
N LEU A 105 -22.98 -12.75 -2.81
CA LEU A 105 -23.49 -13.82 -1.95
C LEU A 105 -24.59 -13.36 -0.98
N ARG A 106 -24.55 -12.12 -0.50
CA ARG A 106 -25.48 -11.61 0.54
C ARG A 106 -26.75 -10.97 -0.03
N THR A 107 -27.01 -11.14 -1.32
CA THR A 107 -28.30 -10.74 -1.91
C THR A 107 -29.40 -11.73 -1.51
N LYS A 108 -30.68 -11.31 -1.61
CA LYS A 108 -31.83 -12.19 -1.31
C LYS A 108 -31.92 -13.43 -2.20
N SER A 109 -31.33 -13.39 -3.39
CA SER A 109 -31.34 -14.48 -4.35
C SER A 109 -30.02 -14.46 -5.13
N PRO A 110 -28.93 -15.02 -4.55
CA PRO A 110 -27.63 -15.05 -5.20
C PRO A 110 -27.71 -15.76 -6.55
N GLU A 111 -27.05 -15.18 -7.54
CA GLU A 111 -27.03 -15.69 -8.91
C GLU A 111 -25.70 -16.39 -9.17
N ALA A 112 -25.76 -17.63 -9.67
CA ALA A 112 -24.60 -18.53 -9.76
C ALA A 112 -23.46 -17.95 -10.58
N LYS A 113 -23.76 -17.37 -11.74
CA LYS A 113 -22.76 -16.78 -12.63
C LYS A 113 -22.09 -15.58 -11.96
N THR A 114 -22.86 -14.65 -11.41
CA THR A 114 -22.33 -13.46 -10.72
C THR A 114 -21.46 -13.84 -9.52
N VAL A 115 -21.89 -14.81 -8.70
CA VAL A 115 -21.09 -15.31 -7.57
C VAL A 115 -19.78 -15.93 -8.05
N MET A 116 -19.83 -16.77 -9.09
CA MET A 116 -18.62 -17.39 -9.64
C MET A 116 -17.67 -16.36 -10.25
N GLU A 117 -18.19 -15.39 -11.02
CA GLU A 117 -17.38 -14.30 -11.60
C GLU A 117 -16.68 -13.47 -10.51
N SER A 118 -17.39 -13.13 -9.42
CA SER A 118 -16.77 -12.42 -8.28
C SER A 118 -15.70 -13.27 -7.59
N LEU A 119 -15.95 -14.58 -7.38
CA LEU A 119 -14.99 -15.48 -6.73
C LEU A 119 -13.74 -15.71 -7.60
N ASP A 120 -13.89 -15.83 -8.91
CA ASP A 120 -12.78 -15.95 -9.85
C ASP A 120 -11.96 -14.65 -9.89
N GLY A 121 -12.62 -13.50 -9.82
CA GLY A 121 -11.97 -12.19 -9.66
C GLY A 121 -11.15 -12.09 -8.39
N LEU A 122 -11.70 -12.50 -7.25
CA LEU A 122 -10.98 -12.54 -5.98
C LEU A 122 -9.81 -13.54 -6.00
N GLN A 123 -9.99 -14.73 -6.60
CA GLN A 123 -8.90 -15.69 -6.74
C GLN A 123 -7.75 -15.12 -7.58
N THR A 124 -8.07 -14.37 -8.63
CA THR A 124 -7.08 -13.67 -9.46
C THR A 124 -6.35 -12.60 -8.66
N ALA A 125 -7.08 -11.78 -7.90
CA ALA A 125 -6.51 -10.75 -7.04
C ALA A 125 -5.60 -11.35 -5.95
N LEU A 126 -5.96 -12.49 -5.36
CA LEU A 126 -5.11 -13.16 -4.37
C LEU A 126 -3.82 -13.73 -4.97
N ALA A 127 -3.90 -14.25 -6.20
CA ALA A 127 -2.75 -14.83 -6.91
C ALA A 127 -1.78 -13.76 -7.46
N ASP A 128 -2.31 -12.63 -7.90
CA ASP A 128 -1.53 -11.50 -8.44
C ASP A 128 -2.18 -10.16 -8.04
N PRO A 129 -2.02 -9.73 -6.76
CA PRO A 129 -2.70 -8.53 -6.24
C PRO A 129 -2.13 -7.22 -6.78
N VAL A 130 -0.97 -7.27 -7.43
CA VAL A 130 -0.39 -6.16 -8.18
C VAL A 130 -0.20 -6.66 -9.60
N PRO A 131 -1.26 -6.68 -10.42
CA PRO A 131 -1.20 -7.29 -11.74
C PRO A 131 -0.01 -6.75 -12.52
N SER A 132 0.82 -7.67 -13.04
CA SER A 132 1.99 -7.31 -13.86
C SER A 132 1.63 -6.56 -15.15
N GLU A 133 0.34 -6.51 -15.50
CA GLU A 133 -0.24 -5.70 -16.56
C GLU A 133 -0.64 -4.33 -16.01
N ILE A 134 0.25 -3.36 -16.27
CA ILE A 134 0.08 -1.95 -15.98
C ILE A 134 -1.24 -1.45 -16.58
N GLY A 135 -2.24 -1.23 -15.74
CA GLY A 135 -3.26 -0.23 -16.04
C GLY A 135 -2.52 1.08 -16.27
N ALA A 136 -2.46 1.55 -17.52
CA ALA A 136 -1.65 2.72 -17.86
C ALA A 136 -1.99 3.85 -16.88
N VAL A 137 -1.00 4.26 -16.07
CA VAL A 137 -1.16 5.32 -15.06
C VAL A 137 -1.93 6.46 -15.68
N GLN A 138 -3.17 6.67 -15.23
CA GLN A 138 -4.00 7.73 -15.75
C GLN A 138 -3.39 9.04 -15.28
N LYS A 139 -3.21 9.97 -16.23
CA LYS A 139 -2.66 11.29 -15.95
C LYS A 139 -3.63 12.35 -16.37
N ILE A 140 -3.92 13.28 -15.46
CA ILE A 140 -4.66 14.50 -15.75
C ILE A 140 -3.66 15.64 -15.77
N ALA A 141 -3.51 16.28 -16.94
CA ALA A 141 -2.55 17.36 -17.16
C ALA A 141 -1.11 17.02 -16.70
N GLY A 142 -0.69 15.77 -16.91
CA GLY A 142 0.65 15.28 -16.54
C GLY A 142 0.81 14.87 -15.06
N VAL A 143 -0.23 14.98 -14.24
CA VAL A 143 -0.26 14.50 -12.85
C VAL A 143 -0.92 13.13 -12.81
N ALA A 144 -0.24 12.12 -12.23
CA ALA A 144 -0.81 10.80 -12.04
C ALA A 144 -2.00 10.86 -11.07
N VAL A 145 -3.11 10.22 -11.42
CA VAL A 145 -4.32 10.09 -10.59
C VAL A 145 -4.68 8.65 -10.29
N THR A 146 -3.90 7.71 -10.82
CA THR A 146 -3.99 6.30 -10.46
C THR A 146 -2.61 5.77 -10.10
N ASP A 147 -2.57 4.68 -9.34
CA ASP A 147 -1.37 3.91 -9.14
C ASP A 147 -1.01 3.07 -10.39
N GLN A 148 0.03 2.24 -10.26
CA GLN A 148 0.54 1.40 -11.35
C GLN A 148 -0.43 0.27 -11.76
N THR A 149 -1.42 -0.03 -10.90
CA THR A 149 -2.47 -1.03 -11.15
C THR A 149 -3.69 -0.39 -11.82
N GLY A 150 -3.75 0.94 -11.92
CA GLY A 150 -4.87 1.67 -12.50
C GLY A 150 -5.96 2.05 -11.49
N HIS A 151 -5.79 1.75 -10.20
CA HIS A 151 -6.67 2.20 -9.12
C HIS A 151 -6.44 3.68 -8.81
N ALA A 152 -7.50 4.42 -8.49
CA ALA A 152 -7.38 5.82 -8.06
C ALA A 152 -6.48 5.93 -6.82
N LEU A 153 -5.73 7.02 -6.69
CA LEU A 153 -4.93 7.25 -5.50
C LEU A 153 -5.88 7.59 -4.33
N PRO A 154 -5.47 7.37 -3.07
CA PRO A 154 -6.25 7.83 -1.93
C PRO A 154 -6.38 9.36 -1.97
N CYS A 155 -7.60 9.89 -1.84
CA CYS A 155 -7.85 11.32 -1.99
C CYS A 155 -7.03 12.19 -1.02
N GLU A 156 -6.69 11.70 0.18
CA GLU A 156 -5.85 12.40 1.14
C GLU A 156 -4.41 12.57 0.64
N ALA A 157 -3.90 11.63 -0.14
CA ALA A 157 -2.57 11.70 -0.72
C ALA A 157 -2.48 12.85 -1.74
N MET A 158 -3.46 12.93 -2.64
CA MET A 158 -3.51 13.95 -3.69
C MET A 158 -3.81 15.35 -3.12
N ILE A 159 -4.73 15.46 -2.16
CA ILE A 159 -5.00 16.72 -1.45
C ILE A 159 -3.78 17.14 -0.60
N GLY A 160 -3.07 16.19 -0.01
CA GLY A 160 -1.79 16.40 0.69
C GLY A 160 -0.75 17.01 -0.25
N GLN A 161 -0.53 16.39 -1.41
CA GLN A 161 0.40 16.89 -2.43
C GLN A 161 0.06 18.32 -2.90
N LEU A 162 -1.23 18.64 -3.07
CA LEU A 162 -1.68 19.99 -3.40
C LEU A 162 -1.34 20.99 -2.29
N ARG A 163 -1.58 20.63 -1.03
CA ARG A 163 -1.25 21.45 0.14
C ARG A 163 0.26 21.69 0.25
N ASP A 164 1.06 20.65 0.04
CA ASP A 164 2.52 20.73 0.07
C ASP A 164 3.06 21.64 -1.04
N THR A 165 2.46 21.55 -2.24
CA THR A 165 2.81 22.41 -3.37
C THR A 165 2.49 23.89 -3.09
N LEU A 166 1.40 24.17 -2.38
CA LEU A 166 1.05 25.53 -1.96
C LEU A 166 1.99 26.08 -0.87
N GLY A 167 2.64 25.21 -0.10
CA GLY A 167 3.60 25.60 0.95
C GLY A 167 3.01 26.54 2.00
N GLY A 168 1.73 26.35 2.35
CA GLY A 168 1.00 27.18 3.31
C GLY A 168 0.58 28.57 2.80
N LYS A 169 0.78 28.87 1.51
CA LYS A 169 0.32 30.12 0.89
C LYS A 169 -1.16 30.05 0.55
N SER A 170 -1.80 31.20 0.47
CA SER A 170 -3.16 31.31 -0.05
C SER A 170 -3.19 30.87 -1.52
N ALA A 171 -4.06 29.90 -1.83
CA ALA A 171 -4.25 29.43 -3.19
C ALA A 171 -4.93 30.51 -4.05
N PRO A 172 -4.53 30.68 -5.32
CA PRO A 172 -5.30 31.46 -6.28
C PRO A 172 -6.75 30.96 -6.33
N LYS A 173 -7.72 31.85 -6.52
CA LYS A 173 -9.15 31.49 -6.49
C LYS A 173 -9.51 30.22 -7.29
N PRO A 174 -9.05 30.03 -8.53
CA PRO A 174 -9.35 28.80 -9.27
C PRO A 174 -8.81 27.52 -8.63
N VAL A 175 -7.62 27.60 -8.01
CA VAL A 175 -7.00 26.48 -7.29
C VAL A 175 -7.75 26.21 -5.99
N ALA A 176 -8.18 27.25 -5.27
CA ALA A 176 -8.99 27.13 -4.06
C ALA A 176 -10.36 26.49 -4.35
N ASP A 177 -11.02 26.88 -5.45
CA ASP A 177 -12.31 26.32 -5.87
C ASP A 177 -12.17 24.82 -6.23
N LEU A 178 -11.06 24.42 -6.86
CA LEU A 178 -10.77 23.00 -7.13
C LEU A 178 -10.44 22.22 -5.85
N GLN A 179 -9.66 22.81 -4.94
CA GLN A 179 -9.34 22.20 -3.64
C GLN A 179 -10.61 21.93 -2.82
N ALA A 180 -11.56 22.86 -2.82
CA ALA A 180 -12.85 22.68 -2.15
C ALA A 180 -13.66 21.52 -2.75
N LYS A 181 -13.71 21.41 -4.08
CA LYS A 181 -14.36 20.28 -4.77
C LYS A 181 -13.66 18.95 -4.50
N ALA A 182 -12.33 18.94 -4.45
CA ALA A 182 -11.55 17.75 -4.11
C ALA A 182 -11.91 17.26 -2.70
N LEU A 183 -11.96 18.16 -1.71
CA LEU A 183 -12.37 17.84 -0.34
C LEU A 183 -13.82 17.35 -0.25
N GLU A 184 -14.75 17.97 -0.99
CA GLU A 184 -16.14 17.53 -1.05
C GLU A 184 -16.26 16.08 -1.56
N ARG A 185 -15.52 15.73 -2.62
CA ARG A 185 -15.52 14.37 -3.18
C ARG A 185 -14.80 13.38 -2.28
N CYS A 186 -13.69 13.76 -1.68
CA CYS A 186 -12.96 12.94 -0.71
C CYS A 186 -13.85 12.59 0.50
N ASN A 187 -14.59 13.57 1.05
CA ASN A 187 -15.57 13.32 2.11
C ASN A 187 -16.74 12.41 1.69
N ALA A 188 -16.99 12.30 0.38
CA ALA A 188 -18.00 11.42 -0.20
C ALA A 188 -17.44 10.05 -0.62
N ASP A 189 -16.19 9.74 -0.24
CA ASP A 189 -15.48 8.50 -0.56
C ASP A 189 -15.34 8.27 -2.08
N ASP A 190 -15.12 9.37 -2.81
CA ASP A 190 -15.07 9.41 -4.26
C ASP A 190 -13.69 9.88 -4.73
N ASP A 191 -12.72 8.98 -4.54
CA ASP A 191 -11.30 9.21 -4.83
C ASP A 191 -11.08 9.63 -6.28
N THR A 192 -11.75 8.98 -7.23
CA THR A 192 -11.59 9.26 -8.66
C THR A 192 -11.88 10.73 -8.99
N ARG A 193 -13.00 11.28 -8.49
CA ARG A 193 -13.32 12.69 -8.75
C ARG A 193 -12.50 13.64 -7.86
N ALA A 194 -12.16 13.24 -6.64
CA ALA A 194 -11.30 14.02 -5.77
C ALA A 194 -9.91 14.23 -6.38
N ASP A 195 -9.29 13.17 -6.87
CA ASP A 195 -7.98 13.16 -7.51
C ASP A 195 -7.97 13.96 -8.79
N ALA A 196 -9.04 13.87 -9.60
CA ALA A 196 -9.16 14.66 -10.82
C ALA A 196 -9.17 16.17 -10.54
N PHE A 197 -9.81 16.62 -9.46
CA PHE A 197 -9.79 18.03 -9.06
C PHE A 197 -8.42 18.44 -8.49
N SER A 198 -7.80 17.59 -7.68
CA SER A 198 -6.45 17.83 -7.14
C SER A 198 -5.39 17.91 -8.25
N ALA A 199 -5.46 17.03 -9.26
CA ALA A 199 -4.57 17.04 -10.41
C ALA A 199 -4.72 18.31 -11.27
N GLN A 200 -5.96 18.76 -11.52
CA GLN A 200 -6.21 20.03 -12.20
C GLN A 200 -5.61 21.20 -11.42
N ALA A 201 -5.81 21.24 -10.10
CA ALA A 201 -5.26 22.28 -9.23
C ALA A 201 -3.72 22.28 -9.24
N LEU A 202 -3.10 21.11 -9.14
CA LEU A 202 -1.65 20.93 -9.23
C LEU A 202 -1.07 21.38 -10.57
N ALA A 203 -1.76 21.09 -11.68
CA ALA A 203 -1.35 21.52 -13.00
C ALA A 203 -1.36 23.06 -13.14
N MET A 204 -2.31 23.74 -12.51
CA MET A 204 -2.37 25.21 -12.49
C MET A 204 -1.23 25.86 -11.71
N LEU A 205 -0.64 25.15 -10.74
CA LEU A 205 0.48 25.65 -9.93
C LEU A 205 1.86 25.39 -10.56
N LYS A 206 1.94 24.51 -11.56
CA LYS A 206 3.18 24.17 -12.27
C LYS A 206 3.47 25.07 -13.48
N ASN A 207 2.56 25.99 -13.81
CA ASN A 207 2.70 26.97 -14.90
C ASN A 207 3.22 28.32 -14.39
#